data_AF-L9XG58-F1
#
_entry.id   AF-L9XG58-F1
#
_cell.length_a   1.000
_cell.length_b   1.000
_cell.length_c   1.000
_cell.angle_alpha   90.00
_cell.angle_beta   90.00
_cell.angle_gamma   90.00
#
_symmetry.space_group_name_H-M   'P 1'
#
loop_
_entity.id
_entity.type
_entity.pdbx_description
1 polymer ?
#
loop_
_entity_poly.entity_id
_entity_poly.type
_entity_poly.pdbx_seq_one_letter_code
_entity_poly.pdbx_strand_id
1 'polypeptide(L)'
;GKRDGRFRVIVHLPTLDAAVGDETVAPVVEDGWFETLERRLEDTFTVARTSTHEEPTVERDGETVRVTLEFVAWDAREGVADAKALIEYVEGTYAQGLIPGYVYRGPAATLLESAQSRGQEAAEGGGESGGMPM
;
A
#
# COMPACT_ATOMS: atom_id res chain seq x y z
N GLY A 1 -26.36 7.71 12.51
CA GLY A 1 -27.43 8.51 11.86
C GLY A 1 -27.12 8.65 10.38
N LYS A 2 -27.51 9.73 9.67
CA LYS A 2 -26.96 10.08 8.32
C LYS A 2 -25.44 10.40 8.34
N ARG A 3 -24.81 10.01 9.44
CA ARG A 3 -23.49 10.27 10.00
C ARG A 3 -23.09 8.95 10.67
N ASP A 4 -21.94 8.39 10.31
CA ASP A 4 -21.41 7.06 10.68
C ASP A 4 -21.61 5.97 9.60
N GLY A 5 -21.07 6.20 8.40
CA GLY A 5 -20.93 5.14 7.41
C GLY A 5 -19.86 4.15 7.85
N ARG A 6 -20.21 2.88 8.05
CA ARG A 6 -19.24 1.82 8.38
C ARG A 6 -18.66 1.25 7.09
N PHE A 7 -17.35 1.22 7.01
CA PHE A 7 -16.59 0.70 5.88
C PHE A 7 -15.74 -0.48 6.35
N ARG A 8 -15.70 -1.51 5.49
CA ARG A 8 -14.77 -2.62 5.60
C ARG A 8 -14.11 -2.78 4.24
N VAL A 9 -12.81 -2.57 4.21
CA VAL A 9 -11.97 -2.70 3.02
C VAL A 9 -11.13 -3.95 3.20
N ILE A 10 -11.11 -4.81 2.17
CA ILE A 10 -10.27 -6.01 2.13
C ILE A 10 -9.42 -5.91 0.88
N VAL A 11 -8.10 -5.85 1.06
CA VAL A 11 -7.12 -5.81 -0.04
C VAL A 11 -6.41 -7.16 -0.09
N HIS A 12 -6.30 -7.71 -1.30
CA HIS A 12 -5.58 -8.96 -1.57
C HIS A 12 -4.32 -8.65 -2.36
N LEU A 13 -3.19 -9.05 -1.82
CA LEU A 13 -1.88 -8.92 -2.43
C LEU A 13 -1.25 -10.31 -2.55
N PRO A 14 -0.46 -10.59 -3.59
CA PRO A 14 0.32 -11.82 -3.62
C PRO A 14 1.41 -11.77 -2.54
N THR A 15 1.80 -12.94 -1.99
CA THR A 15 3.05 -13.05 -1.23
C THR A 15 4.25 -12.69 -2.09
N LEU A 16 5.41 -12.46 -1.47
CA LEU A 16 6.60 -12.07 -2.22
C LEU A 16 7.00 -13.21 -3.19
N ASP A 17 7.04 -14.45 -2.74
CA ASP A 17 7.30 -15.63 -3.58
C ASP A 17 6.30 -15.77 -4.73
N ALA A 18 4.99 -15.64 -4.46
CA ALA A 18 3.95 -15.76 -5.48
C ALA A 18 3.99 -14.64 -6.54
N ALA A 19 4.58 -13.49 -6.19
CA ALA A 19 4.79 -12.38 -7.11
C ALA A 19 6.03 -12.56 -8.00
N VAL A 20 7.01 -13.37 -7.56
CA VAL A 20 8.23 -13.66 -8.32
C VAL A 20 7.94 -14.70 -9.40
N GLY A 21 8.46 -14.45 -10.61
CA GLY A 21 8.13 -15.26 -11.77
C GLY A 21 9.01 -16.50 -11.98
N ASP A 22 10.33 -16.32 -11.89
CA ASP A 22 11.32 -17.28 -12.43
C ASP A 22 12.16 -17.95 -11.35
N GLU A 23 12.00 -17.53 -10.09
CA GLU A 23 12.82 -17.95 -8.96
C GLU A 23 11.97 -18.09 -7.70
N THR A 24 12.42 -18.92 -6.76
CA THR A 24 11.77 -19.07 -5.45
C THR A 24 12.45 -18.17 -4.44
N VAL A 25 11.65 -17.47 -3.63
CA VAL A 25 12.09 -16.66 -2.52
C VAL A 25 12.37 -17.56 -1.33
N ALA A 26 13.54 -17.39 -0.70
CA ALA A 26 13.88 -18.18 0.47
C ALA A 26 12.90 -17.86 1.63
N PRO A 27 12.46 -18.87 2.43
CA PRO A 27 11.46 -18.65 3.48
C PRO A 27 11.84 -17.55 4.49
N VAL A 28 13.11 -17.45 4.85
CA VAL A 28 13.60 -16.40 5.76
C VAL A 28 13.45 -14.98 5.19
N VAL A 29 13.54 -14.84 3.86
CA VAL A 29 13.35 -13.56 3.17
C VAL A 29 11.86 -13.22 3.09
N GLU A 30 11.03 -14.20 2.75
CA GLU A 30 9.57 -14.09 2.72
C GLU A 30 9.01 -13.68 4.10
N ASP A 31 9.47 -14.34 5.18
CA ASP A 31 9.02 -14.04 6.55
C ASP A 31 9.46 -12.65 7.00
N GLY A 32 10.74 -12.28 6.77
CA GLY A 32 11.24 -10.96 7.12
C GLY A 32 10.57 -9.83 6.33
N TRP A 33 10.25 -10.08 5.05
CA TRP A 33 9.47 -9.17 4.22
C TRP A 33 8.05 -8.99 4.77
N PHE A 34 7.37 -10.10 5.10
CA PHE A 34 6.01 -10.06 5.62
C PHE A 34 5.93 -9.32 6.96
N GLU A 35 6.83 -9.61 7.92
CA GLU A 35 6.90 -8.89 9.19
C GLU A 35 7.13 -7.37 9.00
N THR A 36 7.92 -6.99 7.99
CA THR A 36 8.17 -5.58 7.68
C THR A 36 6.93 -4.92 7.08
N LEU A 37 6.21 -5.62 6.19
CA LEU A 37 4.95 -5.16 5.62
C LEU A 37 3.92 -4.93 6.73
N GLU A 38 3.74 -5.90 7.62
CA GLU A 38 2.82 -5.82 8.77
C GLU A 38 3.09 -4.57 9.61
N ARG A 39 4.34 -4.38 10.07
CA ARG A 39 4.74 -3.22 10.89
C ARG A 39 4.49 -1.89 10.19
N ARG A 40 4.73 -1.80 8.88
CA ARG A 40 4.48 -0.56 8.13
C ARG A 40 2.99 -0.28 7.94
N LEU A 41 2.17 -1.33 7.83
CA LEU A 41 0.73 -1.18 7.67
C LEU A 41 0.00 -0.83 8.96
N GLU A 42 0.65 -0.91 10.12
CA GLU A 42 0.11 -0.38 11.39
C GLU A 42 -0.23 1.13 11.27
N ASP A 43 0.57 1.88 10.49
CA ASP A 43 0.39 3.32 10.27
C ASP A 43 -0.61 3.67 9.14
N THR A 44 -1.33 2.70 8.59
CA THR A 44 -2.19 2.90 7.39
C THR A 44 -3.26 3.97 7.59
N PHE A 45 -3.82 4.12 8.79
CA PHE A 45 -4.87 5.12 9.04
C PHE A 45 -4.37 6.57 9.11
N THR A 46 -3.05 6.81 9.09
CA THR A 46 -2.46 8.16 9.07
C THR A 46 -2.82 8.97 7.82
N VAL A 47 -3.22 8.31 6.72
CA VAL A 47 -3.62 8.97 5.47
C VAL A 47 -5.13 9.20 5.34
N ALA A 48 -5.94 8.65 6.23
CA ALA A 48 -7.39 8.83 6.21
C ALA A 48 -7.83 10.06 7.01
N ARG A 49 -9.00 10.62 6.68
CA ARG A 49 -9.58 11.72 7.46
C ARG A 49 -10.30 11.22 8.72
N THR A 50 -10.84 10.00 8.69
CA THR A 50 -11.45 9.39 9.87
C THR A 50 -10.44 9.20 11.00
N SER A 51 -10.91 9.35 12.24
CA SER A 51 -10.20 9.00 13.47
C SER A 51 -10.84 7.83 14.23
N THR A 52 -11.92 7.25 13.70
CA THR A 52 -12.63 6.12 14.33
C THR A 52 -12.45 4.88 13.48
N HIS A 53 -11.55 4.01 13.90
CA HIS A 53 -11.19 2.78 13.19
C HIS A 53 -10.77 1.69 14.16
N GLU A 54 -10.81 0.45 13.68
CA GLU A 54 -10.18 -0.69 14.33
C GLU A 54 -8.69 -0.75 13.96
N GLU A 55 -7.92 -1.61 14.62
CA GLU A 55 -6.53 -1.87 14.23
C GLU A 55 -6.48 -2.60 12.86
N PRO A 56 -5.59 -2.21 11.94
CA PRO A 56 -5.36 -2.95 10.70
C PRO A 56 -5.02 -4.41 10.98
N THR A 57 -5.62 -5.33 10.23
CA THR A 57 -5.28 -6.75 10.31
C THR A 57 -4.60 -7.19 9.03
N VAL A 58 -3.42 -7.81 9.14
CA VAL A 58 -2.63 -8.33 8.01
C VAL A 58 -2.42 -9.82 8.22
N GLU A 59 -2.95 -10.64 7.31
CA GLU A 59 -2.88 -12.10 7.40
C GLU A 59 -2.27 -12.68 6.13
N ARG A 60 -1.40 -13.68 6.28
CA ARG A 60 -0.86 -14.45 5.16
C ARG A 60 -1.51 -15.83 5.11
N ASP A 61 -2.12 -16.15 3.98
CA ASP A 61 -2.73 -17.45 3.70
C ASP A 61 -2.25 -17.97 2.34
N GLY A 62 -1.38 -18.98 2.36
CA GLY A 62 -0.73 -19.52 1.16
C GLY A 62 -0.01 -18.43 0.36
N GLU A 63 -0.48 -18.20 -0.87
CA GLU A 63 0.08 -17.26 -1.84
C GLU A 63 -0.51 -15.84 -1.74
N THR A 64 -1.37 -15.59 -0.74
CA THR A 64 -2.08 -14.31 -0.60
C THR A 64 -1.85 -13.68 0.77
N VAL A 65 -1.55 -12.39 0.77
CA VAL A 65 -1.64 -11.50 1.93
C VAL A 65 -2.98 -10.77 1.87
N ARG A 66 -3.76 -10.86 2.95
CA ARG A 66 -5.04 -10.18 3.13
C ARG A 66 -4.88 -9.05 4.13
N VAL A 67 -5.18 -7.83 3.71
CA VAL A 67 -5.23 -6.66 4.59
C VAL A 67 -6.69 -6.27 4.81
N THR A 68 -7.13 -6.24 6.07
CA THR A 68 -8.47 -5.81 6.46
C THR A 68 -8.40 -4.48 7.20
N LEU A 69 -9.18 -3.51 6.73
CA LEU A 69 -9.27 -2.17 7.31
C LEU A 69 -10.74 -1.85 7.59
N GLU A 70 -11.05 -1.53 8.84
CA GLU A 70 -12.42 -1.24 9.29
C GLU A 70 -12.49 0.12 9.96
N PHE A 71 -13.41 0.97 9.49
CA PHE A 71 -13.55 2.33 9.99
C PHE A 71 -14.95 2.90 9.85
N VAL A 72 -15.20 3.97 10.60
CA VAL A 72 -16.43 4.76 10.56
C VAL A 72 -16.13 6.10 9.93
N ALA A 73 -16.78 6.41 8.81
CA ALA A 73 -16.68 7.69 8.14
C ALA A 73 -17.86 8.60 8.52
N TRP A 74 -17.63 9.92 8.41
CA TRP A 74 -18.68 10.90 8.63
C TRP A 74 -19.84 10.71 7.66
N ASP A 75 -19.58 10.46 6.38
CA ASP A 75 -20.60 10.07 5.41
C ASP A 75 -20.02 9.12 4.34
N ALA A 76 -20.88 8.68 3.43
CA ALA A 76 -20.49 7.71 2.40
C ALA A 76 -19.45 8.28 1.42
N ARG A 77 -19.50 9.59 1.12
CA ARG A 77 -18.58 10.22 0.17
C ARG A 77 -17.19 10.32 0.78
N GLU A 78 -17.10 10.79 2.02
CA GLU A 78 -15.84 10.82 2.75
C GLU A 78 -15.28 9.41 2.95
N GLY A 79 -16.13 8.45 3.29
CA GLY A 79 -15.69 7.07 3.49
C GLY A 79 -15.15 6.39 2.23
N VAL A 80 -15.72 6.64 1.05
CA VAL A 80 -15.15 6.15 -0.22
C VAL A 80 -13.80 6.81 -0.51
N ALA A 81 -13.66 8.10 -0.23
CA ALA A 81 -12.40 8.81 -0.44
C ALA A 81 -11.31 8.35 0.55
N ASP A 82 -11.66 8.08 1.81
CA ASP A 82 -10.76 7.49 2.80
C ASP A 82 -10.38 6.05 2.37
N ALA A 83 -11.35 5.22 1.98
CA ALA A 83 -11.10 3.86 1.50
C ALA A 83 -10.10 3.84 0.33
N LYS A 84 -10.24 4.77 -0.62
CA LYS A 84 -9.28 4.91 -1.73
C LYS A 84 -7.87 5.22 -1.21
N ALA A 85 -7.73 6.23 -0.35
CA ALA A 85 -6.42 6.61 0.18
C ALA A 85 -5.75 5.46 0.95
N LEU A 86 -6.54 4.71 1.74
CA LEU A 86 -6.09 3.53 2.46
C LEU A 86 -5.62 2.41 1.51
N ILE A 87 -6.37 2.12 0.43
CA ILE A 87 -5.96 1.12 -0.58
C ILE A 87 -4.65 1.54 -1.25
N GLU A 88 -4.54 2.81 -1.66
CA GLU A 88 -3.33 3.34 -2.30
C GLU A 88 -2.11 3.29 -1.36
N TYR A 89 -2.31 3.48 -0.05
CA TYR A 89 -1.27 3.32 0.96
C TYR A 89 -0.81 1.86 1.09
N VAL A 90 -1.75 0.91 1.12
CA VAL A 90 -1.45 -0.53 1.17
C VAL A 90 -0.66 -0.96 -0.06
N GLU A 91 -1.12 -0.59 -1.25
CA GLU A 91 -0.46 -0.87 -2.52
C GLU A 91 0.94 -0.23 -2.60
N GLY A 92 1.06 1.03 -2.15
CA GLY A 92 2.33 1.73 -2.09
C GLY A 92 3.32 1.07 -1.13
N THR A 93 2.86 0.65 0.05
CA THR A 93 3.69 -0.02 1.06
C THR A 93 4.16 -1.39 0.56
N TYR A 94 3.27 -2.14 -0.10
CA TYR A 94 3.62 -3.40 -0.76
C TYR A 94 4.70 -3.19 -1.83
N ALA A 95 4.50 -2.22 -2.73
CA ALA A 95 5.45 -1.90 -3.80
C ALA A 95 6.83 -1.48 -3.25
N GLN A 96 6.85 -0.67 -2.18
CA GLN A 96 8.07 -0.27 -1.48
C GLN A 96 8.77 -1.42 -0.76
N GLY A 97 8.03 -2.49 -0.44
CA GLY A 97 8.56 -3.71 0.17
C GLY A 97 9.20 -4.67 -0.85
N LEU A 98 8.99 -4.48 -2.15
CA LEU A 98 9.56 -5.37 -3.17
C LEU A 98 11.10 -5.29 -3.17
N ILE A 99 11.73 -6.44 -3.30
CA ILE A 99 13.18 -6.62 -3.16
C ILE A 99 13.84 -6.53 -4.54
N PRO A 100 14.82 -5.62 -4.75
CA PRO A 100 15.57 -5.56 -5.99
C PRO A 100 16.28 -6.88 -6.33
N GLY A 101 16.35 -7.20 -7.62
CA GLY A 101 17.02 -8.41 -8.13
C GLY A 101 16.06 -9.51 -8.55
N TYR A 102 14.80 -9.48 -8.09
CA TYR A 102 13.76 -10.38 -8.56
C TYR A 102 13.01 -9.85 -9.78
N VAL A 103 12.50 -10.78 -10.59
CA VAL A 103 11.57 -10.48 -11.69
C VAL A 103 10.15 -10.70 -11.22
N TYR A 104 9.37 -9.61 -11.15
CA TYR A 104 7.98 -9.63 -10.71
C TYR A 104 7.00 -9.80 -11.86
N ARG A 105 5.85 -10.41 -11.57
CA ARG A 105 4.74 -10.60 -12.53
C ARG A 105 3.41 -10.10 -11.98
N GLY A 106 2.42 -9.98 -12.87
CA GLY A 106 1.04 -9.66 -12.49
C GLY A 106 0.91 -8.33 -11.76
N PRO A 107 0.08 -8.24 -10.71
CA PRO A 107 -0.17 -6.99 -9.98
C PRO A 107 1.11 -6.34 -9.41
N ALA A 108 2.08 -7.13 -8.95
CA ALA A 108 3.33 -6.61 -8.39
C ALA A 108 4.16 -5.85 -9.43
N ALA A 109 4.21 -6.36 -10.67
CA ALA A 109 4.89 -5.67 -11.77
C ALA A 109 4.23 -4.33 -12.12
N THR A 110 2.89 -4.30 -12.18
CA THR A 110 2.11 -3.08 -12.45
C THR A 110 2.29 -2.03 -11.35
N LEU A 111 2.30 -2.45 -10.08
CA LEU A 111 2.53 -1.55 -8.96
C LEU A 111 3.95 -0.97 -8.96
N LEU A 112 4.94 -1.78 -9.32
CA LEU A 112 6.33 -1.33 -9.44
C LEU A 112 6.51 -0.28 -10.53
N GLU A 113 5.92 -0.50 -11.72
CA GLU A 113 5.92 0.48 -12.82
C GLU A 113 5.23 1.79 -12.38
N SER A 114 4.05 1.69 -11.76
CA SER A 114 3.28 2.84 -11.27
C SER A 114 4.01 3.62 -10.18
N ALA A 115 4.81 2.95 -9.33
CA ALA A 115 5.64 3.60 -8.32
C ALA A 115 6.83 4.34 -8.95
N GLN A 116 7.45 3.75 -9.98
CA GLN A 116 8.56 4.38 -10.71
C GLN A 116 8.11 5.64 -11.46
N SER A 117 6.96 5.62 -12.14
CA SER A 117 6.42 6.79 -12.83
C SER A 117 6.14 7.95 -11.87
N ARG A 118 5.52 7.67 -10.71
CA ARG A 118 5.26 8.69 -9.68
C ARG A 118 6.55 9.29 -9.10
N GLY A 119 7.60 8.48 -8.94
CA GLY A 119 8.91 8.96 -8.52
C GLY A 119 9.58 9.88 -9.53
N GLN A 120 9.40 9.62 -10.84
CA GLN A 120 9.92 10.47 -11.92
C GLN A 120 9.18 11.80 -11.99
N GLU A 121 7.85 11.79 -11.92
CA GLU A 121 7.02 13.02 -11.91
C GLU A 121 7.38 13.95 -10.73
N ALA A 122 7.66 13.38 -9.55
CA ALA A 122 8.09 14.14 -8.37
C ALA A 122 9.50 14.75 -8.55
N ALA A 123 10.40 14.08 -9.28
CA ALA A 123 11.73 14.60 -9.57
C ALA A 123 11.73 15.68 -10.67
N GLU A 124 10.83 15.57 -11.65
CA GLU A 124 10.70 16.52 -12.76
C GLU A 124 9.92 17.78 -12.38
N GLY A 125 8.94 17.68 -11.46
CA GLY A 125 8.17 18.82 -10.93
C GLY A 125 8.93 19.73 -9.94
N GLY A 126 10.15 19.34 -9.53
CA GLY A 126 11.02 20.14 -8.65
C GLY A 126 11.97 21.10 -9.39
N GLY A 127 11.87 21.17 -10.72
CA GLY A 127 12.83 21.85 -11.59
C GLY A 127 12.45 23.24 -12.09
N GLU A 128 11.66 24.04 -11.35
CA GLU A 128 11.33 25.42 -11.76
C GLU A 128 12.17 26.47 -11.00
N SER A 129 13.35 26.75 -11.58
CA SER A 129 14.08 28.02 -11.61
C SER A 129 13.72 29.11 -10.57
N GLY A 130 14.29 29.01 -9.37
CA GLY A 130 14.45 30.14 -8.46
C GLY A 130 15.70 30.95 -8.81
N GLY A 131 15.62 31.80 -9.84
CA GLY A 131 16.65 32.79 -10.15
C GLY A 131 16.86 33.74 -8.98
N MET A 132 18.06 33.72 -8.39
CA MET A 132 18.48 34.65 -7.33
C MET A 132 18.66 36.05 -7.94
N PRO A 133 17.93 37.09 -7.48
CA PRO A 133 18.23 38.46 -7.88
C PRO A 133 19.51 38.93 -7.17
N MET A 134 20.42 39.52 -7.95
CA MET A 134 21.58 40.30 -7.47
C MET A 134 21.16 41.73 -7.16
#